data_AF-A0A5D0NYH9-F1
#
_entry.id   AF-A0A5D0NYH9-F1
#
_cell.length_a   1.000
_cell.length_b   1.000
_cell.length_c   1.000
_cell.angle_alpha   90.00
_cell.angle_beta   90.00
_cell.angle_gamma   90.00
#
_symmetry.space_group_name_H-M   'P 1'
#
loop_
_entity.id
_entity.type
_entity.pdbx_description
1 polymer ?
#
loop_
_entity_poly.entity_id
_entity_poly.type
_entity_poly.pdbx_seq_one_letter_code
_entity_poly.pdbx_strand_id
1 'polypeptide(L)'
;MEPGGQLNMQELLQQAQAMQEQLFSAQRELAEAEVRGTAGGGLVTATVNGQGEVTGLSIDPKAIDPDDPADTAETIADLVLAAIRDAGREVQELQQEKMGPLAQGLGGGGGIPGLGGGGGGGGLPGGFPGLGGGSGSGSGSGS
;
A
#
# COMPACT_ATOMS: atom_id res chain seq x y z
N MET A 1 -31.50 -35.02 -8.06
CA MET A 1 -30.10 -35.47 -8.03
C MET A 1 -29.51 -35.13 -9.37
N GLU A 2 -28.87 -33.97 -9.49
CA GLU A 2 -28.32 -33.47 -10.76
C GLU A 2 -26.86 -33.96 -10.91
N PRO A 3 -26.56 -34.83 -11.90
CA PRO A 3 -25.23 -35.43 -12.08
C PRO A 3 -24.20 -34.51 -12.79
N GLY A 4 -24.37 -33.18 -12.78
CA GLY A 4 -23.50 -32.23 -13.49
C GLY A 4 -22.51 -31.41 -12.63
N GLY A 5 -22.58 -31.50 -11.30
CA GLY A 5 -21.80 -30.63 -10.39
C GLY A 5 -20.39 -31.13 -10.03
N GLN A 6 -20.09 -32.41 -10.26
CA GLN A 6 -18.86 -33.04 -9.73
C GLN A 6 -17.63 -32.79 -10.61
N LEU A 7 -17.78 -32.78 -11.93
CA LEU A 7 -16.67 -32.51 -12.87
C LEU A 7 -16.15 -31.07 -12.75
N ASN A 8 -17.07 -30.11 -12.59
CA ASN A 8 -16.74 -28.69 -12.36
C ASN A 8 -16.00 -28.47 -11.03
N MET A 9 -16.22 -29.32 -10.03
CA MET A 9 -15.59 -29.20 -8.71
C MET A 9 -14.12 -29.66 -8.75
N GLN A 10 -13.79 -30.69 -9.55
CA GLN A 10 -12.42 -31.17 -9.72
C GLN A 10 -11.54 -30.14 -10.45
N GLU A 11 -12.04 -29.53 -11.53
CA GLU A 11 -11.31 -28.50 -12.29
C GLU A 11 -11.09 -27.23 -11.46
N LEU A 12 -12.10 -26.82 -10.69
CA LEU A 12 -11.99 -25.69 -9.76
C LEU A 12 -10.91 -25.93 -8.70
N LEU A 13 -10.84 -27.15 -8.15
CA LEU A 13 -9.86 -27.49 -7.12
C LEU A 13 -8.42 -27.46 -7.68
N GLN A 14 -8.23 -27.90 -8.92
CA GLN A 14 -6.93 -27.85 -9.60
C GLN A 14 -6.51 -26.40 -9.91
N GLN A 15 -7.44 -25.55 -10.38
CA GLN A 15 -7.17 -24.12 -10.56
C GLN A 15 -6.81 -23.42 -9.25
N ALA A 16 -7.52 -23.73 -8.17
CA ALA A 16 -7.25 -23.17 -6.85
C ALA A 16 -5.84 -23.55 -6.33
N GLN A 17 -5.42 -24.81 -6.52
CA GLN A 17 -4.07 -25.25 -6.16
C GLN A 17 -2.99 -24.54 -6.97
N ALA A 18 -3.15 -24.47 -8.30
CA ALA A 18 -2.21 -23.78 -9.18
C ALA A 18 -2.09 -22.29 -8.82
N MET A 19 -3.21 -21.64 -8.50
CA MET A 19 -3.24 -20.25 -8.07
C MET A 19 -2.52 -20.05 -6.72
N GLN A 20 -2.70 -20.96 -5.76
CA GLN A 20 -2.02 -20.88 -4.46
C GLN A 20 -0.49 -20.94 -4.63
N GLU A 21 -0.02 -21.84 -5.49
CA GLU A 21 1.41 -21.98 -5.80
C GLU A 21 1.96 -20.74 -6.53
N GLN A 22 1.20 -20.22 -7.51
CA GLN A 22 1.56 -18.98 -8.22
C GLN A 22 1.65 -17.77 -7.28
N LEU A 23 0.72 -17.63 -6.33
CA LEU A 23 0.76 -16.55 -5.33
C LEU A 23 1.99 -16.66 -4.42
N PHE A 24 2.39 -17.86 -4.03
CA PHE A 24 3.58 -18.05 -3.20
C PHE A 24 4.86 -17.76 -3.99
N SER A 25 4.94 -18.22 -5.24
CA SER A 25 6.07 -17.92 -6.14
C SER A 25 6.18 -16.42 -6.40
N ALA A 26 5.07 -15.76 -6.75
CA ALA A 26 5.06 -14.33 -7.04
C ALA A 26 5.47 -13.49 -5.81
N GLN A 27 5.05 -13.87 -4.61
CA GLN A 27 5.51 -13.21 -3.38
C GLN A 27 7.02 -13.36 -3.15
N ARG A 28 7.58 -14.56 -3.38
CA ARG A 28 9.03 -14.77 -3.26
C ARG A 28 9.80 -14.01 -4.34
N GLU A 29 9.35 -14.09 -5.59
CA GLU A 29 9.95 -13.37 -6.70
C GLU A 29 9.92 -11.84 -6.49
N LEU A 30 8.83 -11.30 -5.94
CA LEU A 30 8.77 -9.88 -5.59
C LEU A 30 9.74 -9.52 -4.48
N ALA A 31 9.90 -10.36 -3.45
CA ALA A 31 10.85 -10.11 -2.38
C ALA A 31 12.30 -10.11 -2.87
N GLU A 32 12.63 -10.95 -3.85
CA GLU A 32 13.97 -11.06 -4.45
C GLU A 32 14.20 -10.07 -5.59
N ALA A 33 13.14 -9.53 -6.19
CA ALA A 33 13.25 -8.54 -7.25
C ALA A 33 13.77 -7.21 -6.71
N GLU A 34 14.66 -6.59 -7.48
CA GLU A 34 15.20 -5.26 -7.19
C GLU A 34 14.93 -4.33 -8.36
N VAL A 35 14.53 -3.10 -8.04
CA VAL A 35 14.44 -2.01 -9.00
C VAL A 35 15.40 -0.90 -8.59
N ARG A 36 15.76 -0.06 -9.56
CA ARG A 36 16.67 1.05 -9.36
C ARG A 36 16.01 2.34 -9.81
N GLY A 37 15.97 3.31 -8.92
CA GLY A 37 15.61 4.68 -9.24
C GLY A 37 16.85 5.56 -9.33
N THR A 38 16.82 6.57 -10.20
CA THR A 38 17.98 7.44 -10.41
C THR A 38 17.61 8.92 -10.32
N ALA A 39 18.60 9.75 -9.99
CA ALA A 39 18.48 11.20 -9.98
C ALA A 39 19.76 11.87 -10.51
N GLY A 40 19.63 13.14 -10.90
CA GLY A 40 20.76 13.95 -11.35
C GLY A 40 21.43 13.41 -12.61
N GLY A 41 20.69 12.75 -13.50
CA GLY A 41 21.26 12.12 -14.70
C GLY A 41 22.08 10.85 -14.42
N GLY A 42 21.81 10.15 -13.32
CA GLY A 42 22.52 8.94 -12.91
C GLY A 42 23.60 9.17 -11.85
N LEU A 43 23.73 10.40 -11.35
CA LEU A 43 24.65 10.74 -10.25
C LEU A 43 24.28 10.07 -8.93
N VAL A 44 22.99 9.84 -8.68
CA VAL A 44 22.53 9.10 -7.49
C VAL A 44 21.60 7.98 -7.94
N THR A 45 21.82 6.79 -7.39
CA THR A 45 21.00 5.59 -7.64
C THR A 45 20.55 4.99 -6.32
N ALA A 46 19.24 4.81 -6.14
CA ALA A 46 18.65 4.08 -5.01
C ALA A 46 18.17 2.71 -5.50
N THR A 47 18.51 1.65 -4.79
CA THR A 47 18.04 0.28 -5.05
C THR A 47 17.01 -0.08 -4.00
N VAL A 48 15.86 -0.59 -4.45
CA VAL A 48 14.74 -0.95 -3.60
C VAL A 48 14.27 -2.35 -3.99
N ASN A 49 14.01 -3.21 -3.00
CA ASN A 49 13.43 -4.53 -3.27
C ASN A 49 11.93 -4.42 -3.61
N GLY A 50 11.30 -5.48 -4.13
CA GLY A 50 9.87 -5.45 -4.45
C GLY A 50 8.94 -5.34 -3.23
N GLN A 51 9.47 -5.36 -2.00
CA GLN A 51 8.74 -5.04 -0.77
C GLN A 51 8.74 -3.55 -0.43
N GLY A 52 9.49 -2.73 -1.19
CA GLY A 52 9.63 -1.30 -0.96
C GLY A 52 10.73 -0.92 0.04
N GLU A 53 11.57 -1.87 0.46
CA GLU A 53 12.71 -1.59 1.33
C GLU A 53 13.91 -1.13 0.50
N VAL A 54 14.57 -0.05 0.95
CA VAL A 54 15.81 0.44 0.33
C VAL A 54 16.95 -0.50 0.71
N THR A 55 17.48 -1.23 -0.27
CA THR A 55 18.58 -2.19 -0.08
C THR A 55 19.94 -1.60 -0.44
N GLY A 56 19.98 -0.49 -1.19
CA GLY A 56 21.22 0.13 -1.60
C GLY A 56 21.10 1.61 -1.99
N LEU A 57 22.20 2.33 -1.81
CA LEU A 57 22.36 3.71 -2.26
C LEU A 57 23.78 3.87 -2.84
N SER A 58 23.86 4.45 -4.03
CA SER A 58 25.12 4.77 -4.70
C SER A 58 25.13 6.22 -5.14
N ILE A 59 26.25 6.90 -4.91
CA ILE A 59 26.48 8.29 -5.29
C ILE A 59 27.75 8.31 -6.13
N ASP A 60 27.65 8.82 -7.36
CA ASP A 60 28.79 9.00 -8.25
C ASP A 60 29.70 10.10 -7.67
N PRO A 61 31.04 9.90 -7.60
CA PRO A 61 31.97 10.91 -7.13
C PRO A 61 31.87 12.25 -7.85
N LYS A 62 31.36 12.28 -9.10
CA LYS A 62 31.10 13.51 -9.85
C LYS A 62 30.05 14.41 -9.22
N ALA A 63 29.22 13.89 -8.31
CA ALA A 63 28.25 14.67 -7.56
C ALA A 63 28.87 15.39 -6.35
N ILE A 64 30.15 15.13 -6.04
CA ILE A 64 30.85 15.67 -4.87
C ILE A 64 31.80 16.77 -5.32
N ASP A 65 31.54 18.00 -4.87
CA ASP A 65 32.48 19.10 -4.99
C ASP A 65 33.34 19.18 -3.70
N PRO A 66 34.65 18.88 -3.76
CA PRO A 66 35.51 18.93 -2.58
C PRO A 66 35.78 20.36 -2.09
N ASP A 67 35.60 21.37 -2.94
CA ASP A 67 35.86 22.77 -2.60
C ASP A 67 34.65 23.43 -1.91
N ASP A 68 33.45 22.86 -2.10
CA ASP A 68 32.22 23.30 -1.42
C ASP A 68 31.41 22.13 -0.80
N PRO A 69 31.79 21.68 0.40
CA PRO A 69 31.14 20.55 1.05
C PRO A 69 29.73 20.87 1.56
N ALA A 70 29.40 22.14 1.80
CA ALA A 70 28.08 22.53 2.30
C ALA A 70 27.04 22.44 1.17
N ASP A 71 27.32 23.06 0.03
CA ASP A 71 26.44 23.03 -1.15
C ASP A 71 26.34 21.61 -1.74
N THR A 72 27.44 20.85 -1.69
CA THR A 72 27.47 19.42 -2.07
C THR A 72 26.49 18.59 -1.24
N ALA A 73 26.49 18.77 0.09
CA ALA A 73 25.62 18.00 0.97
C ALA A 73 24.13 18.28 0.69
N GLU A 74 23.76 19.55 0.47
CA GLU A 74 22.38 19.92 0.12
C GLU A 74 21.95 19.31 -1.22
N THR A 75 22.80 19.44 -2.25
CA THR A 75 22.53 18.88 -3.57
C THR A 75 22.38 17.37 -3.53
N ILE A 76 23.27 16.66 -2.83
CA ILE A 76 23.19 15.20 -2.69
C ILE A 76 21.91 14.80 -1.94
N ALA A 77 21.54 15.51 -0.87
CA ALA A 77 20.31 15.20 -0.13
C ALA A 77 19.06 15.27 -1.03
N ASP A 78 18.96 16.29 -1.87
CA ASP A 78 17.86 16.44 -2.83
C ASP A 78 17.86 15.33 -3.88
N LEU A 79 19.04 14.98 -4.42
CA LEU A 79 19.18 13.90 -5.39
C LEU A 79 18.83 12.54 -4.79
N VAL A 80 19.23 12.27 -3.54
CA VAL A 80 18.87 11.03 -2.83
C VAL A 80 17.35 10.92 -2.65
N LEU A 81 16.69 12.02 -2.22
CA LEU A 81 15.23 12.04 -2.11
C LEU A 81 14.55 11.80 -3.45
N ALA A 82 15.07 12.40 -4.53
CA ALA A 82 14.56 12.17 -5.87
C ALA A 82 14.73 10.72 -6.34
N ALA A 83 15.91 10.12 -6.13
CA ALA A 83 16.20 8.74 -6.52
C ALA A 83 15.35 7.71 -5.75
N ILE A 84 15.12 7.93 -4.45
CA ILE A 84 14.23 7.07 -3.64
C ILE A 84 12.78 7.17 -4.12
N ARG A 85 12.29 8.39 -4.41
CA ARG A 85 10.94 8.58 -4.97
C ARG A 85 10.79 7.90 -6.32
N ASP A 86 11.83 7.97 -7.16
CA ASP A 86 11.87 7.30 -8.45
C ASP A 86 11.81 5.78 -8.28
N ALA A 87 12.67 5.21 -7.44
CA ALA A 87 12.68 3.77 -7.15
C ALA A 87 11.36 3.29 -6.53
N GLY A 88 10.71 4.13 -5.71
CA GLY A 88 9.40 3.84 -5.15
C GLY A 88 8.30 3.71 -6.21
N ARG A 89 8.34 4.53 -7.27
CA ARG A 89 7.42 4.39 -8.41
C ARG A 89 7.67 3.09 -9.16
N GLU A 90 8.94 2.78 -9.46
CA GLU A 90 9.33 1.54 -10.14
C GLU A 90 8.89 0.29 -9.34
N VAL A 91 9.02 0.30 -8.01
CA VAL A 91 8.51 -0.80 -7.16
C VAL A 91 7.00 -0.93 -7.27
N GLN A 92 6.26 0.18 -7.26
CA GLN A 92 4.80 0.14 -7.39
C GLN A 92 4.35 -0.42 -8.74
N GLU A 93 5.09 -0.12 -9.81
CA GLU A 93 4.83 -0.68 -11.15
C GLU A 93 5.15 -2.17 -11.19
N LEU A 94 6.29 -2.59 -10.64
CA LEU A 94 6.68 -4.00 -10.53
C LEU A 94 5.64 -4.82 -9.73
N GLN A 95 5.17 -4.28 -8.60
CA GLN A 95 4.13 -4.93 -7.79
C GLN A 95 2.83 -5.09 -8.57
N GLN A 96 2.42 -4.07 -9.33
CA GLN A 96 1.23 -4.13 -10.20
C GLN A 96 1.40 -5.15 -11.33
N GLU A 97 2.58 -5.25 -11.93
CA GLU A 97 2.87 -6.22 -12.99
C GLU A 97 2.81 -7.66 -12.46
N LYS A 98 3.41 -7.92 -11.30
CA LYS A 98 3.50 -9.27 -10.71
C LYS A 98 2.20 -9.72 -10.03
N MET A 99 1.51 -8.81 -9.33
CA MET A 99 0.29 -9.15 -8.58
C MET A 99 -1.01 -8.85 -9.35
N GLY A 100 -1.00 -7.93 -10.32
CA GLY A 100 -2.19 -7.52 -11.07
C GLY A 100 -2.92 -8.68 -11.73
N PRO A 101 -2.24 -9.56 -12.50
CA PRO A 101 -2.86 -10.73 -13.12
C PRO A 101 -3.45 -11.72 -12.09
N LEU A 102 -2.77 -11.90 -10.95
CA LEU A 102 -3.21 -12.79 -9.87
C LEU A 102 -4.43 -12.22 -9.14
N ALA A 103 -4.43 -10.91 -8.87
CA ALA A 103 -5.56 -10.19 -8.28
C ALA A 103 -6.78 -10.18 -9.20
N GLN A 104 -6.58 -10.13 -10.51
CA GLN A 104 -7.65 -10.20 -11.50
C GLN A 104 -8.23 -11.62 -11.62
N GLY A 105 -7.37 -12.65 -11.60
CA GLY A 105 -7.76 -14.06 -11.60
C GLY A 105 -8.50 -14.51 -10.33
N LEU A 106 -8.24 -13.84 -9.20
CA LEU A 106 -8.95 -14.03 -7.93
C LEU A 106 -10.33 -13.35 -7.85
N GLY A 107 -10.79 -12.73 -8.95
CA GLY A 107 -12.03 -11.95 -8.97
C GLY A 107 -11.75 -10.48 -8.74
N GLY A 108 -11.01 -9.86 -9.67
CA GLY A 108 -10.60 -8.45 -9.60
C GLY A 108 -11.71 -7.51 -9.14
N GLY A 109 -11.51 -6.89 -7.98
CA GLY A 109 -12.37 -5.86 -7.41
C GLY A 109 -13.30 -6.35 -6.29
N GLY A 110 -12.82 -6.32 -5.03
CA GLY A 110 -13.71 -6.16 -3.88
C GLY A 110 -14.21 -7.43 -3.17
N GLY A 111 -13.40 -8.47 -3.01
CA GLY A 111 -13.82 -9.59 -2.17
C GLY A 111 -12.69 -10.51 -1.77
N ILE A 112 -12.19 -10.36 -0.55
CA ILE A 112 -11.75 -11.51 0.23
C ILE A 112 -13.00 -11.96 1.00
N PRO A 113 -13.67 -13.07 0.65
CA PRO A 113 -14.71 -13.65 1.48
C PRO A 113 -14.05 -14.21 2.73
N GLY A 114 -13.94 -13.38 3.77
CA GLY A 114 -13.31 -13.75 5.05
C GLY A 114 -12.38 -12.71 5.68
N LEU A 115 -11.97 -11.66 4.97
CA LEU A 115 -11.24 -10.51 5.56
C LEU A 115 -12.01 -9.17 5.48
N GLY A 116 -13.25 -9.19 4.99
CA GLY A 116 -14.20 -8.06 5.08
C GLY A 116 -15.05 -8.04 6.36
N GLY A 117 -14.68 -8.80 7.40
CA GLY A 117 -15.43 -8.88 8.65
C GLY A 117 -14.50 -8.86 9.86
N GLY A 118 -14.25 -7.67 10.42
CA GLY A 118 -13.40 -7.57 11.60
C GLY A 118 -13.00 -6.16 12.03
N GLY A 119 -13.89 -5.17 11.89
CA GLY A 119 -13.71 -3.81 12.42
C GLY A 119 -14.88 -3.44 13.31
N GLY A 120 -15.11 -4.23 14.36
CA GLY A 120 -16.07 -3.90 15.41
C GLY A 120 -15.57 -2.74 16.26
N GLY A 121 -16.30 -1.63 16.21
CA GLY A 121 -16.37 -0.59 17.24
C GLY A 121 -17.66 0.19 16.95
N GLY A 122 -18.80 -0.01 17.60
CA GLY A 122 -19.01 -0.43 18.98
C GLY A 122 -19.23 0.78 19.89
N GLY A 123 -20.28 1.56 19.64
CA GLY A 123 -20.84 2.61 20.52
C GLY A 123 -21.08 3.94 19.79
N LEU A 124 -22.27 4.55 19.71
CA LEU A 124 -23.60 4.38 20.32
C LEU A 124 -24.64 5.00 19.37
N PRO A 125 -25.78 4.34 19.06
CA PRO A 125 -27.00 5.02 18.62
C PRO A 125 -27.86 5.31 19.86
N GLY A 126 -27.55 6.39 20.57
CA GLY A 126 -28.27 6.81 21.77
C GLY A 126 -28.73 8.24 21.61
N GLY A 127 -30.05 8.44 21.60
CA GLY A 127 -30.67 9.75 21.44
C GLY A 127 -30.16 10.79 22.45
N PHE A 128 -30.16 12.04 22.02
CA PHE A 128 -30.18 13.19 22.91
C PHE A 128 -31.64 13.56 23.21
N PRO A 129 -32.21 13.13 24.35
CA PRO A 129 -33.29 13.85 24.99
C PRO A 129 -32.68 14.94 25.89
N GLY A 130 -33.00 16.20 25.62
CA GLY A 130 -32.85 17.27 26.61
C GLY A 130 -31.99 18.46 26.20
N LEU A 131 -32.54 19.33 25.33
CA LEU A 131 -32.35 20.77 25.48
C LEU A 131 -33.75 21.36 25.66
N GLY A 132 -34.17 21.34 26.92
CA GLY A 132 -35.44 21.88 27.36
C GLY A 132 -35.50 23.39 27.16
N GLY A 133 -36.58 23.83 26.51
CA GLY A 133 -37.48 24.84 27.05
C GLY A 133 -36.87 26.17 27.49
N GLY A 134 -36.46 27.00 26.54
CA GLY A 134 -36.44 28.45 26.73
C GLY A 134 -37.83 29.03 26.52
N SER A 135 -38.68 29.06 27.55
CA SER A 135 -39.85 29.96 27.63
C SER A 135 -40.49 29.93 29.02
N GLY A 136 -40.41 31.04 29.75
CA GLY A 136 -41.12 31.30 31.00
C GLY A 136 -40.45 32.47 31.72
N SER A 137 -40.71 33.74 31.40
CA SER A 137 -41.93 34.52 31.67
C SER A 137 -42.35 34.52 33.15
N GLY A 138 -41.89 35.53 33.89
CA GLY A 138 -42.73 36.40 34.72
C GLY A 138 -43.25 35.91 36.08
N SER A 139 -43.30 36.87 37.01
CA SER A 139 -43.98 36.88 38.33
C SER A 139 -43.35 35.99 39.40
N GLY A 140 -43.16 36.38 40.66
CA GLY A 140 -43.54 37.58 41.39
C GLY A 140 -43.53 37.28 42.90
N SER A 141 -43.19 38.29 43.69
CA SER A 141 -43.65 38.57 45.08
C SER A 141 -43.26 37.69 46.29
N GLY A 142 -42.95 38.42 47.38
CA GLY A 142 -43.06 38.02 48.80
C GLY A 142 -41.72 37.56 49.40
N SER A 143 -41.20 38.09 50.51
CA SER A 143 -41.62 39.13 51.46
C SER A 143 -40.37 39.67 52.15
#